data_AF-A0A401R8Y2-F1
#
_entry.id   AF-A0A401R8Y2-F1
#
_cell.length_a   1.000
_cell.length_b   1.000
_cell.length_c   1.000
_cell.angle_alpha   90.00
_cell.angle_beta   90.00
_cell.angle_gamma   90.00
#
_symmetry.space_group_name_H-M   'P 1'
#
loop_
_entity.id
_entity.type
_entity.pdbx_description
1 polymer ?
#
loop_
_entity_poly.entity_id
_entity_poly.type
_entity_poly.pdbx_seq_one_letter_code
_entity_poly.pdbx_strand_id
1 'polypeptide(L)'
;MPDGGASTVIVEMREEVWRANGLDAQDESAAAAWCAALFADTLGGRPLRTNNSSWIAFRTVVNERWSHGRIVLLGDAAHTAHFSIGSGTKLAVEDALALAACLREQPALPDALAAYEAERRPVVASTQRAARASLAWFEDLATYTDQPPHQFAFNLLTRSRRVTHDNLRLRDAGFTDAVAAAAGVPTGTPPMFTPFRLRGLTLRNRVVVSPMDMYAADGDGTPGDFHLVHLGARALGGAGLVMTEMVCVSPEGRITPACTGLYAPQHERAWRRVTDFVHAQAPGTAVGVQLGHSGRKGSTRRMWEGIDQPLPDGNWPLVAPSALPYRPGVNQIPHALTTAELGLVRQQFARSAAAAARAGFDLLELHCAHGYLLSGFLSPLTNRRTDAYGGSLAGRLRFPLEVFDAVREEWPADRPMTVRISATDWADGGTTPDDAVAIAAAFAEHGADALDVSTGQVVPDERPDFGRSYQTPYADRIRNTLGVPVIAVGAISSWDDVNSLILAGRTDLCALARPHLYDPHWTLHAAAEQGYSGPGAPWPLPYQAGSRTPPTGRTDAPKPRLTLH
;
A
#
# COMPACT_ATOMS: atom_id res chain seq x y z
N MET A 1 -2.15 -37.77 18.32
CA MET A 1 -1.09 -36.85 18.76
C MET A 1 0.10 -37.71 19.15
N PRO A 2 1.32 -37.46 18.68
CA PRO A 2 2.48 -38.18 19.18
C PRO A 2 2.65 -37.87 20.66
N ASP A 3 3.22 -38.82 21.41
CA ASP A 3 3.50 -38.75 22.85
C ASP A 3 3.95 -37.35 23.31
N GLY A 4 3.46 -36.89 24.46
CA GLY A 4 3.51 -35.51 24.97
C GLY A 4 4.89 -34.89 25.27
N GLY A 5 5.96 -35.31 24.59
CA GLY A 5 7.31 -34.78 24.69
C GLY A 5 8.01 -34.45 23.36
N ALA A 6 7.31 -34.49 22.22
CA ALA A 6 7.87 -34.15 20.91
C ALA A 6 7.30 -32.84 20.35
N SER A 7 8.11 -32.12 19.56
CA SER A 7 7.70 -30.92 18.82
C SER A 7 7.79 -31.18 17.32
N THR A 8 6.87 -30.60 16.55
CA THR A 8 6.94 -30.63 15.07
C THR A 8 7.95 -29.59 14.60
N VAL A 9 8.86 -30.01 13.71
CA VAL A 9 9.82 -29.14 13.04
C VAL A 9 9.49 -29.10 11.55
N ILE A 10 9.49 -27.90 10.97
CA ILE A 10 9.35 -27.69 9.53
C ILE A 10 10.62 -26.97 9.09
N VAL A 11 11.33 -27.54 8.11
CA VAL A 11 12.50 -26.92 7.50
C VAL A 11 12.06 -26.35 6.16
N GLU A 12 12.25 -25.05 5.98
CA GLU A 12 11.88 -24.33 4.77
C GLU A 12 13.15 -23.72 4.16
N MET A 13 13.29 -23.86 2.84
CA MET A 13 14.41 -23.33 2.07
C MET A 13 13.98 -23.14 0.62
N ARG A 14 14.73 -22.34 -0.15
CA ARG A 14 14.49 -22.21 -1.59
C ARG A 14 14.85 -23.51 -2.31
N GLU A 15 14.14 -23.81 -3.40
CA GLU A 15 14.35 -25.05 -4.16
C GLU A 15 15.79 -25.19 -4.66
N GLU A 16 16.42 -24.10 -5.08
CA GLU A 16 17.83 -24.09 -5.47
C GLU A 16 18.77 -24.55 -4.35
N VAL A 17 18.47 -24.22 -3.09
CA VAL A 17 19.24 -24.66 -1.92
C VAL A 17 19.01 -26.15 -1.68
N TRP A 18 17.76 -26.61 -1.78
CA TRP A 18 17.40 -28.01 -1.66
C TRP A 18 18.19 -28.88 -2.67
N ARG A 19 18.16 -28.50 -3.95
CA ARG A 19 18.88 -29.19 -5.03
C ARG A 19 20.40 -29.08 -4.90
N ALA A 20 20.94 -27.92 -4.53
CA ALA A 20 22.39 -27.73 -4.39
C ALA A 20 22.99 -28.62 -3.28
N ASN A 21 22.19 -29.02 -2.29
CA ASN A 21 22.61 -29.93 -1.22
C ASN A 21 22.30 -31.41 -1.53
N GLY A 22 21.84 -31.71 -2.75
CA GLY A 22 21.53 -33.07 -3.20
C GLY A 22 20.41 -33.75 -2.42
N LEU A 23 19.54 -32.96 -1.77
CA LEU A 23 18.47 -33.48 -0.94
C LEU A 23 17.31 -34.03 -1.78
N ASP A 24 17.21 -33.63 -3.05
CA ASP A 24 16.29 -34.16 -4.06
C ASP A 24 16.61 -35.60 -4.47
N ALA A 25 17.85 -36.05 -4.27
CA ALA A 25 18.30 -37.40 -4.60
C ALA A 25 18.46 -38.31 -3.36
N GLN A 26 18.25 -37.78 -2.16
CA GLN A 26 18.40 -38.50 -0.89
C GLN A 26 17.08 -39.12 -0.43
N ASP A 27 17.18 -40.17 0.39
CA ASP A 27 16.03 -40.69 1.12
C ASP A 27 15.66 -39.78 2.32
N GLU A 28 14.46 -40.00 2.86
CA GLU A 28 13.90 -39.20 3.97
C GLU A 28 14.81 -39.21 5.22
N SER A 29 15.50 -40.33 5.48
CA SER A 29 16.37 -40.49 6.64
C SER A 29 17.66 -39.67 6.48
N ALA A 30 18.26 -39.71 5.28
CA ALA A 30 19.45 -38.93 4.95
C ALA A 30 19.15 -37.42 4.98
N ALA A 31 18.02 -36.98 4.43
CA ALA A 31 17.60 -35.58 4.50
C ALA A 31 17.36 -35.12 5.95
N ALA A 32 16.77 -35.96 6.79
CA ALA A 32 16.56 -35.66 8.21
C ALA A 32 17.87 -35.60 8.99
N ALA A 33 18.83 -36.48 8.70
CA ALA A 33 20.16 -36.43 9.31
C ALA A 33 20.92 -35.16 8.90
N TRP A 34 20.82 -34.76 7.62
CA TRP A 34 21.38 -33.51 7.13
C TRP A 34 20.77 -32.30 7.85
N CYS A 35 19.44 -32.25 7.98
CA CYS A 35 18.75 -31.19 8.72
C CYS A 35 19.17 -31.18 10.20
N ALA A 36 19.30 -32.35 10.83
CA ALA A 36 19.70 -32.46 12.23
C ALA A 36 21.14 -31.96 12.45
N ALA A 37 22.03 -32.21 11.50
CA ALA A 37 23.40 -31.69 11.54
C ALA A 37 23.42 -30.16 11.35
N LEU A 38 22.65 -29.64 10.39
CA LEU A 38 22.58 -28.20 10.12
C LEU A 38 22.01 -27.41 11.31
N PHE A 39 21.00 -27.95 11.98
CA PHE A 39 20.31 -27.31 13.11
C PHE A 39 20.73 -27.87 14.48
N ALA A 40 21.93 -28.45 14.60
CA ALA A 40 22.38 -29.13 15.82
C ALA A 40 22.28 -28.24 17.08
N ASP A 41 22.65 -26.96 16.95
CA ASP A 41 22.58 -25.97 18.03
C ASP A 41 21.13 -25.70 18.47
N THR A 42 20.23 -25.49 17.49
CA THR A 42 18.79 -25.25 17.75
C THR A 42 18.12 -26.49 18.35
N LEU A 43 18.50 -27.68 17.91
CA LEU A 43 17.94 -28.94 18.38
C LEU A 43 18.49 -29.37 19.74
N GLY A 44 19.62 -28.80 20.19
CA GLY A 44 20.28 -29.16 21.44
C GLY A 44 20.61 -30.66 21.51
N GLY A 45 21.05 -31.24 20.39
CA GLY A 45 21.38 -32.67 20.27
C GLY A 45 20.19 -33.63 20.20
N ARG A 46 18.94 -33.13 20.12
CA ARG A 46 17.75 -33.98 19.96
C ARG A 46 17.63 -34.46 18.51
N PRO A 47 17.27 -35.74 18.27
CA PRO A 47 17.14 -36.26 16.91
C PRO A 47 15.85 -35.75 16.25
N LEU A 48 15.90 -35.59 14.92
CA LEU A 48 14.71 -35.42 14.11
C LEU A 48 14.07 -36.79 13.84
N ARG A 49 12.74 -36.86 13.95
CA ARG A 49 11.94 -38.04 13.60
C ARG A 49 11.16 -37.72 12.34
N THR A 50 11.24 -38.61 11.37
CA THR A 50 10.58 -38.43 10.09
C THR A 50 9.14 -38.96 10.15
N ASN A 51 8.24 -38.34 9.39
CA ASN A 51 6.84 -38.74 9.31
C ASN A 51 6.26 -38.36 7.94
N ASN A 52 6.64 -39.13 6.92
CA ASN A 52 6.31 -38.83 5.52
C ASN A 52 6.78 -37.42 5.13
N SER A 53 8.00 -37.09 5.55
CA SER A 53 8.66 -35.80 5.40
C SER A 53 9.29 -35.72 4.01
N SER A 54 8.56 -35.15 3.06
CA SER A 54 9.02 -34.93 1.68
C SER A 54 9.05 -33.45 1.32
N TRP A 55 9.79 -33.11 0.26
CA TRP A 55 9.71 -31.79 -0.36
C TRP A 55 8.31 -31.56 -0.92
N ILE A 56 7.67 -30.45 -0.53
CA ILE A 56 6.31 -30.11 -0.93
C ILE A 56 6.29 -28.71 -1.53
N ALA A 57 5.84 -28.60 -2.78
CA ALA A 57 5.42 -27.32 -3.35
C ALA A 57 3.95 -27.08 -2.98
N PHE A 58 3.68 -26.07 -2.15
CA PHE A 58 2.32 -25.76 -1.71
C PHE A 58 1.47 -25.21 -2.84
N ARG A 59 0.62 -26.06 -3.42
CA ARG A 59 -0.33 -25.65 -4.45
C ARG A 59 -1.59 -25.07 -3.83
N THR A 60 -1.92 -23.83 -4.19
CA THR A 60 -3.25 -23.28 -3.91
C THR A 60 -4.26 -23.88 -4.88
N VAL A 61 -5.25 -24.59 -4.35
CA VAL A 61 -6.41 -25.09 -5.10
C VAL A 61 -7.66 -24.34 -4.62
N VAL A 62 -8.42 -23.82 -5.59
CA VAL A 62 -9.72 -23.17 -5.38
C VAL A 62 -10.76 -23.86 -6.26
N ASN A 63 -11.94 -24.09 -5.71
CA ASN A 63 -13.05 -24.72 -6.42
C ASN A 63 -14.12 -23.68 -6.75
N GLU A 64 -14.63 -23.72 -7.99
CA GLU A 64 -15.75 -22.85 -8.40
C GLU A 64 -17.00 -23.18 -7.58
N ARG A 65 -17.29 -24.47 -7.37
CA ARG A 65 -18.39 -24.97 -6.56
C ARG A 65 -17.88 -25.85 -5.44
N TRP A 66 -18.50 -25.81 -4.28
CA TRP A 66 -18.09 -26.56 -3.09
C TRP A 66 -19.00 -27.74 -2.80
N SER A 67 -19.96 -28.01 -3.66
CA SER A 67 -20.90 -29.12 -3.49
C SER A 67 -21.22 -29.82 -4.80
N HIS A 68 -21.51 -31.12 -4.68
CA HIS A 68 -22.02 -31.96 -5.77
C HIS A 68 -23.02 -32.98 -5.22
N GLY A 69 -24.30 -32.82 -5.55
CA GLY A 69 -25.37 -33.66 -5.01
C GLY A 69 -25.47 -33.52 -3.49
N ARG A 70 -25.12 -34.59 -2.76
CA ARG A 70 -25.11 -34.63 -1.29
C ARG A 70 -23.70 -34.58 -0.69
N ILE A 71 -22.70 -34.28 -1.52
CA ILE A 71 -21.29 -34.16 -1.11
C ILE A 71 -20.96 -32.67 -1.02
N VAL A 72 -20.39 -32.25 0.10
CA VAL A 72 -20.00 -30.87 0.36
C VAL A 72 -18.56 -30.85 0.85
N LEU A 73 -17.77 -29.94 0.30
CA LEU A 73 -16.41 -29.66 0.74
C LEU A 73 -16.47 -28.72 1.95
N LEU A 74 -15.72 -29.05 3.00
CA LEU A 74 -15.56 -28.26 4.23
C LEU A 74 -14.07 -28.21 4.59
N GLY A 75 -13.64 -27.20 5.34
CA GLY A 75 -12.25 -27.14 5.81
C GLY A 75 -11.25 -27.10 4.63
N ASP A 76 -10.07 -27.67 4.83
CA ASP A 76 -8.99 -27.60 3.83
C ASP A 76 -9.37 -28.22 2.46
N ALA A 77 -10.39 -29.08 2.41
CA ALA A 77 -10.93 -29.63 1.17
C ALA A 77 -11.71 -28.59 0.34
N ALA A 78 -12.38 -27.64 1.00
CA ALA A 78 -13.01 -26.49 0.33
C ALA A 78 -11.99 -25.38 0.05
N HIS A 79 -10.98 -25.24 0.93
CA HIS A 79 -10.07 -24.12 0.91
C HIS A 79 -8.65 -24.49 1.33
N THR A 80 -7.76 -24.58 0.36
CA THR A 80 -6.33 -24.75 0.65
C THR A 80 -5.78 -23.57 1.45
N ALA A 81 -5.11 -23.85 2.57
CA ALA A 81 -4.43 -22.87 3.40
C ALA A 81 -3.00 -23.35 3.73
N HIS A 82 -2.01 -22.47 3.56
CA HIS A 82 -0.64 -22.73 3.97
C HIS A 82 -0.58 -23.01 5.48
N PHE A 83 0.20 -24.02 5.90
CA PHE A 83 0.26 -24.48 7.29
C PHE A 83 0.58 -23.37 8.30
N SER A 84 1.32 -22.36 7.85
CA SER A 84 1.75 -21.22 8.66
C SER A 84 0.61 -20.36 9.23
N ILE A 85 -0.61 -20.45 8.69
CA ILE A 85 -1.77 -19.70 9.17
C ILE A 85 -2.52 -20.40 10.30
N GLY A 86 -2.26 -21.69 10.56
CA GLY A 86 -2.79 -22.45 11.69
C GLY A 86 -4.32 -22.41 11.85
N SER A 87 -5.08 -22.48 10.75
CA SER A 87 -6.54 -22.26 10.78
C SER A 87 -7.41 -23.47 10.34
N GLY A 88 -6.81 -24.57 9.89
CA GLY A 88 -7.56 -25.68 9.25
C GLY A 88 -8.71 -26.23 10.10
N THR A 89 -8.45 -26.58 11.37
CA THR A 89 -9.50 -27.09 12.28
C THR A 89 -10.60 -26.07 12.54
N LYS A 90 -10.22 -24.80 12.77
CA LYS A 90 -11.20 -23.73 13.02
C LYS A 90 -12.12 -23.55 11.81
N LEU A 91 -11.55 -23.50 10.61
CA LEU A 91 -12.32 -23.33 9.39
C LEU A 91 -13.27 -24.51 9.16
N ALA A 92 -12.81 -25.75 9.35
CA ALA A 92 -13.65 -26.93 9.23
C ALA A 92 -14.85 -26.89 10.19
N VAL A 93 -14.64 -26.46 11.44
CA VAL A 93 -15.73 -26.33 12.43
C VAL A 93 -16.69 -25.20 12.06
N GLU A 94 -16.19 -24.03 11.67
CA GLU A 94 -17.04 -22.92 11.22
C GLU A 94 -17.85 -23.27 9.98
N ASP A 95 -17.25 -23.96 9.00
CA ASP A 95 -17.95 -24.39 7.80
C ASP A 95 -19.04 -25.42 8.14
N ALA A 96 -18.76 -26.36 9.03
CA ALA A 96 -19.76 -27.32 9.50
C ALA A 96 -20.94 -26.64 10.23
N LEU A 97 -20.65 -25.62 11.05
CA LEU A 97 -21.68 -24.83 11.73
C LEU A 97 -22.55 -24.06 10.73
N ALA A 98 -21.94 -23.37 9.77
CA ALA A 98 -22.66 -22.63 8.74
C ALA A 98 -23.51 -23.56 7.86
N LEU A 99 -22.94 -24.68 7.40
CA LEU A 99 -23.68 -25.67 6.62
C LEU A 99 -24.90 -26.19 7.41
N ALA A 100 -24.71 -26.51 8.69
CA ALA A 100 -25.81 -26.98 9.55
C ALA A 100 -26.90 -25.93 9.74
N ALA A 101 -26.55 -24.64 9.82
CA ALA A 101 -27.52 -23.54 9.89
C ALA A 101 -28.29 -23.39 8.57
N CYS A 102 -27.59 -23.29 7.43
CA CYS A 102 -28.21 -23.16 6.12
C CYS A 102 -29.15 -24.32 5.78
N LEU A 103 -28.78 -25.56 6.15
CA LEU A 103 -29.64 -26.75 5.98
C LEU A 103 -30.93 -26.70 6.80
N ARG A 104 -30.98 -25.95 7.90
CA ARG A 104 -32.19 -25.77 8.72
C ARG A 104 -33.04 -24.60 8.27
N GLU A 105 -32.40 -23.54 7.79
CA GLU A 105 -33.04 -22.29 7.39
C GLU A 105 -33.66 -22.36 6.00
N GLN A 106 -33.04 -23.12 5.08
CA GLN A 106 -33.49 -23.22 3.70
C GLN A 106 -34.38 -24.46 3.49
N PRO A 107 -35.50 -24.33 2.75
CA PRO A 107 -36.47 -25.42 2.59
C PRO A 107 -35.98 -26.52 1.63
N ALA A 108 -35.06 -26.20 0.72
CA ALA A 108 -34.53 -27.15 -0.26
C ALA A 108 -32.99 -27.23 -0.19
N LEU A 109 -32.46 -28.43 -0.43
CA LEU A 109 -31.02 -28.69 -0.38
C LEU A 109 -30.20 -27.78 -1.33
N PRO A 110 -30.58 -27.54 -2.59
CA PRO A 110 -29.82 -26.64 -3.46
C PRO A 110 -29.69 -25.22 -2.90
N ASP A 111 -30.75 -24.70 -2.30
CA ASP A 111 -30.79 -23.35 -1.71
C ASP A 111 -29.91 -23.28 -0.45
N ALA A 112 -29.94 -24.33 0.38
CA ALA A 112 -29.06 -24.46 1.55
C ALA A 112 -27.57 -24.45 1.17
N LEU A 113 -27.21 -25.22 0.12
CA LEU A 113 -25.83 -25.31 -0.35
C LEU A 113 -25.35 -23.99 -0.97
N ALA A 114 -26.21 -23.31 -1.73
CA ALA A 114 -25.92 -21.99 -2.29
C ALA A 114 -25.74 -20.93 -1.19
N ALA A 115 -26.59 -20.95 -0.16
CA ALA A 115 -26.48 -20.06 1.00
C ALA A 115 -25.18 -20.30 1.78
N TYR A 116 -24.82 -21.56 2.04
CA TYR A 116 -23.56 -21.93 2.68
C TYR A 116 -22.35 -21.39 1.90
N GLU A 117 -22.32 -21.61 0.58
CA GLU A 117 -21.22 -21.11 -0.26
C GLU A 117 -21.16 -19.58 -0.26
N ALA A 118 -22.30 -18.89 -0.33
CA ALA A 118 -22.36 -17.42 -0.32
C ALA A 118 -21.86 -16.83 1.01
N GLU A 119 -22.22 -17.45 2.14
CA GLU A 119 -21.79 -17.01 3.47
C GLU A 119 -20.29 -17.24 3.70
N ARG A 120 -19.78 -18.42 3.33
CA ARG A 120 -18.43 -18.85 3.71
C ARG A 120 -17.34 -18.41 2.73
N ARG A 121 -17.66 -18.20 1.45
CA ARG A 121 -16.69 -17.80 0.42
C ARG A 121 -15.89 -16.54 0.74
N PRO A 122 -16.47 -15.43 1.27
CA PRO A 122 -15.69 -14.26 1.65
C PRO A 122 -14.68 -14.53 2.78
N VAL A 123 -15.07 -15.32 3.79
CA VAL A 123 -14.22 -15.67 4.95
C VAL A 123 -13.05 -16.56 4.52
N VAL A 124 -13.35 -17.55 3.66
CA VAL A 124 -12.36 -18.42 3.04
C VAL A 124 -11.38 -17.63 2.19
N ALA A 125 -11.87 -16.79 1.28
CA ALA A 125 -11.02 -15.97 0.41
C ALA A 125 -10.08 -15.08 1.24
N SER A 126 -10.58 -14.52 2.35
CA SER A 126 -9.75 -13.77 3.30
C SER A 126 -8.64 -14.61 3.92
N THR A 127 -8.95 -15.83 4.35
CA THR A 127 -7.96 -16.73 4.96
C THR A 127 -6.93 -17.21 3.95
N GLN A 128 -7.35 -17.55 2.72
CA GLN A 128 -6.43 -17.94 1.64
C GLN A 128 -5.50 -16.79 1.23
N ARG A 129 -5.99 -15.55 1.19
CA ARG A 129 -5.12 -14.37 0.95
C ARG A 129 -4.08 -14.20 2.05
N ALA A 130 -4.46 -14.39 3.32
CA ALA A 130 -3.52 -14.32 4.44
C ALA A 130 -2.50 -15.46 4.40
N ALA A 131 -2.92 -16.67 4.01
CA ALA A 131 -2.04 -17.82 3.81
C ALA A 131 -1.06 -17.60 2.66
N ARG A 132 -1.51 -17.09 1.52
CA ARG A 132 -0.65 -16.70 0.38
C ARG A 132 0.36 -15.63 0.78
N ALA A 133 -0.06 -14.61 1.51
CA ALA A 133 0.86 -13.58 2.02
C ALA A 133 1.92 -14.16 2.96
N SER A 134 1.53 -15.11 3.81
CA SER A 134 2.50 -15.80 4.66
C SER A 134 3.44 -16.71 3.88
N LEU A 135 2.97 -17.41 2.84
CA LEU A 135 3.79 -18.26 1.98
C LEU A 135 4.83 -17.41 1.26
N ALA A 136 4.37 -16.35 0.56
CA ALA A 136 5.24 -15.44 -0.17
C ALA A 136 6.34 -14.83 0.74
N TRP A 137 6.01 -14.51 1.99
CA TRP A 137 7.00 -14.02 2.95
C TRP A 137 8.14 -15.02 3.19
N PHE A 138 7.84 -16.31 3.30
CA PHE A 138 8.89 -17.32 3.47
C PHE A 138 9.66 -17.60 2.17
N GLU A 139 8.99 -17.54 1.01
CA GLU A 139 9.66 -17.63 -0.30
C GLU A 139 10.66 -16.47 -0.50
N ASP A 140 10.32 -15.28 0.01
CA ASP A 140 11.13 -14.06 -0.04
C ASP A 140 11.98 -13.81 1.21
N LEU A 141 12.19 -14.83 2.06
CA LEU A 141 12.86 -14.69 3.37
C LEU A 141 14.22 -14.00 3.30
N ALA A 142 14.98 -14.24 2.22
CA ALA A 142 16.30 -13.63 1.99
C ALA A 142 16.26 -12.09 2.02
N THR A 143 15.12 -11.47 1.72
CA THR A 143 14.94 -10.01 1.75
C THR A 143 14.98 -9.46 3.19
N TYR A 144 14.78 -10.31 4.20
CA TYR A 144 14.63 -9.89 5.59
C TYR A 144 15.76 -10.37 6.50
N THR A 145 16.73 -11.14 6.00
CA THR A 145 17.77 -11.77 6.85
C THR A 145 18.67 -10.76 7.56
N ASP A 146 18.78 -9.55 7.02
CA ASP A 146 19.58 -8.47 7.60
C ASP A 146 18.79 -7.58 8.57
N GLN A 147 17.50 -7.87 8.80
CA GLN A 147 16.69 -7.12 9.77
C GLN A 147 17.20 -7.35 11.20
N PRO A 148 17.16 -6.32 12.07
CA PRO A 148 17.45 -6.49 13.49
C PRO A 148 16.57 -7.59 14.10
N PRO A 149 17.10 -8.46 14.99
CA PRO A 149 16.39 -9.67 15.43
C PRO A 149 14.97 -9.45 15.97
N HIS A 150 14.76 -8.38 16.75
CA HIS A 150 13.43 -8.02 17.25
C HIS A 150 12.47 -7.61 16.14
N GLN A 151 12.95 -6.79 15.19
CA GLN A 151 12.14 -6.37 14.05
C GLN A 151 11.84 -7.55 13.12
N PHE A 152 12.81 -8.42 12.86
CA PHE A 152 12.62 -9.66 12.10
C PHE A 152 11.55 -10.54 12.74
N ALA A 153 11.62 -10.78 14.06
CA ALA A 153 10.63 -11.57 14.78
C ALA A 153 9.23 -10.94 14.71
N PHE A 154 9.12 -9.62 14.87
CA PHE A 154 7.85 -8.91 14.75
C PHE A 154 7.29 -8.97 13.31
N ASN A 155 8.15 -8.79 12.30
CA ASN A 155 7.80 -8.88 10.90
C ASN A 155 7.28 -10.29 10.55
N LEU A 156 7.99 -11.34 10.98
CA LEU A 156 7.58 -12.74 10.88
C LEU A 156 6.20 -12.94 11.50
N LEU A 157 6.00 -12.53 12.77
CA LEU A 157 4.73 -12.75 13.47
C LEU A 157 3.54 -12.02 12.82
N THR A 158 3.79 -10.87 12.18
CA THR A 158 2.77 -10.04 11.52
C THR A 158 2.61 -10.30 10.02
N ARG A 159 3.39 -11.21 9.41
CA ARG A 159 3.41 -11.49 7.96
C ARG A 159 2.07 -11.79 7.30
N SER A 160 1.17 -12.44 8.05
CA SER A 160 -0.18 -12.77 7.55
C SER A 160 -1.10 -11.56 7.48
N ARG A 161 -0.71 -10.43 8.10
CA ARG A 161 -1.52 -9.22 8.35
C ARG A 161 -2.78 -9.45 9.19
N ARG A 162 -2.98 -10.66 9.71
CA ARG A 162 -4.06 -10.99 10.67
C ARG A 162 -3.64 -10.75 12.11
N VAL A 163 -2.35 -10.95 12.37
CA VAL A 163 -1.70 -10.59 13.62
C VAL A 163 -1.12 -9.20 13.41
N THR A 164 -1.46 -8.29 14.32
CA THR A 164 -1.10 -6.88 14.27
C THR A 164 -0.38 -6.48 15.55
N HIS A 165 0.09 -5.23 15.60
CA HIS A 165 0.73 -4.64 16.78
C HIS A 165 -0.16 -4.76 18.02
N ASP A 166 -1.42 -4.32 17.97
CA ASP A 166 -2.34 -4.38 19.10
C ASP A 166 -2.65 -5.82 19.52
N ASN A 167 -2.84 -6.69 18.53
CA ASN A 167 -3.09 -8.11 18.76
C ASN A 167 -1.89 -8.82 19.44
N LEU A 168 -0.65 -8.44 19.09
CA LEU A 168 0.56 -8.92 19.77
C LEU A 168 0.72 -8.32 21.15
N ARG A 169 0.48 -7.01 21.31
CA ARG A 169 0.56 -6.31 22.60
C ARG A 169 -0.39 -6.92 23.64
N LEU A 170 -1.58 -7.36 23.22
CA LEU A 170 -2.53 -8.07 24.06
C LEU A 170 -1.99 -9.43 24.56
N ARG A 171 -1.15 -10.10 23.78
CA ARG A 171 -0.58 -11.42 24.13
C ARG A 171 0.72 -11.33 24.90
N ASP A 172 1.58 -10.39 24.50
CA ASP A 172 2.90 -10.17 25.08
C ASP A 172 3.34 -8.71 24.89
N ALA A 173 2.92 -7.86 25.84
CA ALA A 173 3.29 -6.45 25.84
C ALA A 173 4.81 -6.26 25.96
N GLY A 174 5.50 -7.11 26.72
CA GLY A 174 6.94 -7.05 26.93
C GLY A 174 7.72 -7.27 25.64
N PHE A 175 7.31 -8.24 24.82
CA PHE A 175 7.85 -8.44 23.48
C PHE A 175 7.63 -7.20 22.61
N THR A 176 6.40 -6.67 22.53
CA THR A 176 6.13 -5.48 21.70
C THR A 176 6.90 -4.24 22.15
N ASP A 177 7.07 -4.04 23.46
CA ASP A 177 7.84 -2.94 24.02
C ASP A 177 9.34 -3.10 23.72
N ALA A 178 9.87 -4.33 23.74
CA ALA A 178 11.25 -4.62 23.33
C ALA A 178 11.49 -4.36 21.83
N VAL A 179 10.54 -4.72 20.97
CA VAL A 179 10.62 -4.41 19.54
C VAL A 179 10.57 -2.89 19.32
N ALA A 180 9.68 -2.17 20.00
CA ALA A 180 9.60 -0.72 19.94
C ALA A 180 10.91 -0.05 20.39
N ALA A 181 11.47 -0.49 21.50
CA ALA A 181 12.76 0.02 22.01
C ALA A 181 13.90 -0.25 21.02
N ALA A 182 13.98 -1.45 20.44
CA ALA A 182 14.98 -1.80 19.43
C ALA A 182 14.84 -0.97 18.15
N ALA A 183 13.63 -0.55 17.80
CA ALA A 183 13.34 0.34 16.68
C ALA A 183 13.53 1.84 17.00
N GLY A 184 13.98 2.19 18.21
CA GLY A 184 14.18 3.58 18.63
C GLY A 184 12.88 4.35 18.89
N VAL A 185 11.77 3.65 19.10
CA VAL A 185 10.49 4.28 19.46
C VAL A 185 10.55 4.76 20.91
N PRO A 186 10.29 6.06 21.20
CA PRO A 186 10.30 6.55 22.58
C PRO A 186 9.26 5.85 23.46
N THR A 187 9.59 5.64 24.73
CA THR A 187 8.67 5.02 25.70
C THR A 187 7.33 5.77 25.76
N GLY A 188 6.22 5.02 25.72
CA GLY A 188 4.86 5.60 25.72
C GLY A 188 4.42 6.26 24.42
N THR A 189 5.22 6.14 23.34
CA THR A 189 4.87 6.67 22.01
C THR A 189 4.47 5.52 21.08
N PRO A 190 3.24 5.53 20.53
CA PRO A 190 2.90 4.59 19.48
C PRO A 190 3.81 4.76 18.24
N PRO A 191 4.23 3.67 17.55
CA PRO A 191 5.15 3.75 16.41
C PRO A 191 4.75 4.77 15.34
N MET A 192 3.45 4.90 15.04
CA MET A 192 2.93 5.87 14.08
C MET A 192 3.23 7.33 14.44
N PHE A 193 3.45 7.66 15.71
CA PHE A 193 3.73 9.02 16.19
C PHE A 193 5.22 9.32 16.39
N THR A 194 6.10 8.45 15.88
CA THR A 194 7.52 8.75 15.79
C THR A 194 7.80 9.73 14.65
N PRO A 195 8.69 10.72 14.84
CA PRO A 195 9.04 11.64 13.78
C PRO A 195 9.77 10.93 12.64
N PHE A 196 9.74 11.52 11.45
CA PHE A 196 10.48 11.05 10.29
C PHE A 196 11.12 12.22 9.56
N ARG A 197 12.40 12.09 9.20
CA ARG A 197 13.15 13.15 8.55
C ARG A 197 13.47 12.77 7.10
N LEU A 198 13.14 13.66 6.18
CA LEU A 198 13.54 13.62 4.78
C LEU A 198 14.24 14.95 4.47
N ARG A 199 15.51 14.92 4.08
CA ARG A 199 16.34 16.13 3.89
C ARG A 199 16.21 17.14 5.05
N GLY A 200 15.78 18.37 4.75
CA GLY A 200 15.51 19.44 5.72
C GLY A 200 14.16 19.34 6.41
N LEU A 201 13.23 18.51 5.93
CA LEU A 201 11.88 18.37 6.46
C LEU A 201 11.82 17.30 7.54
N THR A 202 11.28 17.65 8.71
CA THR A 202 10.95 16.68 9.77
C THR A 202 9.43 16.62 9.93
N LEU A 203 8.86 15.47 9.58
CA LEU A 203 7.46 15.16 9.83
C LEU A 203 7.29 14.77 11.30
N ARG A 204 6.28 15.32 11.97
CA ARG A 204 6.02 15.03 13.39
C ARG A 204 5.57 13.59 13.68
N ASN A 205 5.07 12.90 12.67
CA ASN A 205 4.60 11.52 12.74
C ASN A 205 4.67 10.83 11.37
N ARG A 206 4.34 9.53 11.34
CA ARG A 206 4.42 8.66 10.14
C ARG A 206 3.16 8.65 9.28
N VAL A 207 2.19 9.52 9.55
CA VAL A 207 0.88 9.53 8.89
C VAL A 207 0.85 10.56 7.77
N VAL A 208 0.50 10.10 6.57
CA VAL A 208 0.34 10.92 5.37
C VAL A 208 -1.13 10.90 4.95
N VAL A 209 -1.69 12.06 4.65
CA VAL A 209 -2.96 12.14 3.90
C VAL A 209 -2.62 11.98 2.43
N SER A 210 -3.09 10.89 1.83
CA SER A 210 -2.82 10.55 0.42
C SER A 210 -3.36 11.63 -0.52
N PRO A 211 -2.71 11.85 -1.69
CA PRO A 211 -3.31 12.59 -2.79
C PRO A 211 -4.67 12.00 -3.18
N MET A 212 -5.69 12.84 -3.29
CA MET A 212 -7.07 12.46 -3.63
C MET A 212 -7.71 13.56 -4.49
N ASP A 213 -7.99 13.27 -5.76
CA ASP A 213 -8.66 14.21 -6.65
C ASP A 213 -10.06 14.56 -6.14
N MET A 214 -10.31 15.85 -5.94
CA MET A 214 -11.57 16.34 -5.41
C MET A 214 -12.51 16.84 -6.50
N TYR A 215 -12.00 17.07 -7.71
CA TYR A 215 -12.76 17.53 -8.87
C TYR A 215 -13.60 18.79 -8.58
N ALA A 216 -13.02 19.71 -7.80
CA ALA A 216 -13.69 20.88 -7.22
C ALA A 216 -13.01 22.21 -7.59
N ALA A 217 -12.04 22.20 -8.52
CA ALA A 217 -11.42 23.42 -9.02
C ALA A 217 -12.38 24.21 -9.92
N ASP A 218 -12.11 25.50 -10.05
CA ASP A 218 -12.75 26.34 -11.06
C ASP A 218 -12.39 25.84 -12.47
N GLY A 219 -13.16 26.23 -13.49
CA GLY A 219 -12.99 25.73 -14.86
C GLY A 219 -11.62 26.02 -15.49
N ASP A 220 -10.85 26.97 -14.95
CA ASP A 220 -9.47 27.26 -15.35
C ASP A 220 -8.40 26.46 -14.58
N GLY A 221 -8.81 25.66 -13.58
CA GLY A 221 -7.93 24.89 -12.71
C GLY A 221 -7.53 25.58 -11.41
N THR A 222 -8.11 26.75 -11.10
CA THR A 222 -7.82 27.44 -9.83
C THR A 222 -8.44 26.70 -8.63
N PRO A 223 -7.67 26.37 -7.57
CA PRO A 223 -8.24 25.82 -6.35
C PRO A 223 -9.04 26.88 -5.57
N GLY A 224 -10.29 26.59 -5.25
CA GLY A 224 -11.16 27.46 -4.44
C GLY A 224 -11.21 27.12 -2.95
N ASP A 225 -12.18 27.71 -2.25
CA ASP A 225 -12.41 27.54 -0.79
C ASP A 225 -12.64 26.09 -0.36
N PHE A 226 -13.18 25.26 -1.26
CA PHE A 226 -13.28 23.83 -1.00
C PHE A 226 -11.92 23.21 -0.65
N HIS A 227 -10.87 23.52 -1.41
CA HIS A 227 -9.52 22.98 -1.19
C HIS A 227 -8.90 23.54 0.09
N LEU A 228 -9.11 24.83 0.37
CA LEU A 228 -8.66 25.43 1.62
C LEU A 228 -9.25 24.72 2.84
N VAL A 229 -10.58 24.54 2.86
CA VAL A 229 -11.26 23.87 3.97
C VAL A 229 -10.90 22.39 4.02
N HIS A 230 -10.86 21.72 2.86
CA HIS A 230 -10.53 20.31 2.76
C HIS A 230 -9.14 20.02 3.33
N LEU A 231 -8.10 20.66 2.80
CA LEU A 231 -6.70 20.44 3.20
C LEU A 231 -6.43 21.00 4.60
N GLY A 232 -6.98 22.18 4.92
CA GLY A 232 -6.84 22.81 6.23
C GLY A 232 -7.41 21.94 7.36
N ALA A 233 -8.58 21.33 7.17
CA ALA A 233 -9.17 20.43 8.16
C ALA A 233 -8.29 19.20 8.45
N ARG A 234 -7.69 18.60 7.41
CA ARG A 234 -6.78 17.46 7.56
C ARG A 234 -5.45 17.88 8.20
N ALA A 235 -4.97 19.08 7.90
CA ALA A 235 -3.76 19.61 8.51
C ALA A 235 -3.93 19.84 10.02
N LEU A 236 -5.07 20.41 10.42
CA LEU A 236 -5.49 20.52 11.83
C LEU A 236 -5.81 19.15 12.46
N GLY A 237 -6.05 18.13 11.64
CA GLY A 237 -6.39 16.76 12.02
C GLY A 237 -5.23 15.87 12.45
N GLY A 238 -4.01 16.40 12.58
CA GLY A 238 -2.90 15.73 13.25
C GLY A 238 -1.93 14.97 12.36
N ALA A 239 -2.20 14.81 11.05
CA ALA A 239 -1.29 14.12 10.12
C ALA A 239 0.09 14.81 10.04
N GLY A 240 1.16 14.05 9.77
CA GLY A 240 2.51 14.59 9.61
C GLY A 240 2.69 15.32 8.28
N LEU A 241 2.06 14.80 7.23
CA LEU A 241 2.07 15.35 5.88
C LEU A 241 0.66 15.31 5.28
N VAL A 242 0.22 16.40 4.68
CA VAL A 242 -1.01 16.48 3.90
C VAL A 242 -0.66 16.73 2.44
N MET A 243 -0.97 15.76 1.57
CA MET A 243 -0.78 15.93 0.13
C MET A 243 -2.00 16.58 -0.51
N THR A 244 -1.77 17.45 -1.50
CA THR A 244 -2.82 17.88 -2.43
C THR A 244 -3.33 16.72 -3.27
N GLU A 245 -4.43 16.94 -3.99
CA GLU A 245 -4.75 16.15 -5.19
C GLU A 245 -3.65 16.22 -6.27
N MET A 246 -3.83 15.50 -7.39
CA MET A 246 -2.94 15.68 -8.53
C MET A 246 -3.12 17.08 -9.12
N VAL A 247 -2.09 17.91 -9.00
CA VAL A 247 -2.03 19.26 -9.53
C VAL A 247 -1.45 19.22 -10.94
N CYS A 248 -2.25 19.62 -11.91
CA CYS A 248 -1.93 19.47 -13.32
C CYS A 248 -0.94 20.54 -13.80
N VAL A 249 0.04 20.13 -14.61
CA VAL A 249 1.12 21.01 -15.11
C VAL A 249 0.74 21.79 -16.37
N SER A 250 -0.42 21.51 -16.96
CA SER A 250 -0.96 22.18 -18.13
C SER A 250 -2.49 22.06 -18.17
N PRO A 251 -3.20 22.90 -18.94
CA PRO A 251 -4.64 22.76 -19.17
C PRO A 251 -5.02 21.39 -19.72
N GLU A 252 -4.24 20.87 -20.67
CA GLU A 252 -4.47 19.58 -21.34
C GLU A 252 -4.09 18.39 -20.46
N GLY A 253 -3.22 18.61 -19.46
CA GLY A 253 -2.82 17.63 -18.47
C GLY A 253 -3.87 17.32 -17.41
N ARG A 254 -5.03 17.98 -17.46
CA ARG A 254 -6.14 17.71 -16.52
C ARG A 254 -6.85 16.39 -16.82
N ILE A 255 -7.35 15.75 -15.77
CA ILE A 255 -8.23 14.57 -15.89
C ILE A 255 -9.62 15.03 -16.30
N THR A 256 -10.16 16.01 -15.56
CA THR A 256 -11.49 16.60 -15.73
C THR A 256 -11.39 18.13 -15.77
N PRO A 257 -12.44 18.85 -16.22
CA PRO A 257 -12.44 20.31 -16.20
C PRO A 257 -12.25 20.92 -14.81
N ALA A 258 -12.55 20.17 -13.75
CA ALA A 258 -12.49 20.60 -12.36
C ALA A 258 -11.26 20.08 -11.60
N CYS A 259 -10.23 19.61 -12.32
CA CYS A 259 -8.92 19.31 -11.73
C CYS A 259 -8.12 20.59 -11.51
N THR A 260 -7.41 20.64 -10.39
CA THR A 260 -6.52 21.76 -10.08
C THR A 260 -5.32 21.82 -11.02
N GLY A 261 -4.77 23.02 -11.20
CA GLY A 261 -3.58 23.27 -12.00
C GLY A 261 -2.51 24.07 -11.26
N LEU A 262 -1.32 24.13 -11.84
CA LEU A 262 -0.23 25.01 -11.41
C LEU A 262 0.62 25.48 -12.60
N TYR A 263 -0.06 26.05 -13.60
CA TYR A 263 0.53 26.55 -14.85
C TYR A 263 0.22 28.03 -15.11
N ALA A 264 -0.47 28.71 -14.18
CA ALA A 264 -0.86 30.10 -14.30
C ALA A 264 -0.66 30.88 -12.98
N PRO A 265 -0.42 32.20 -13.02
CA PRO A 265 -0.17 33.00 -11.81
C PRO A 265 -1.31 33.02 -10.79
N GLN A 266 -2.56 32.88 -11.21
CA GLN A 266 -3.69 32.76 -10.28
C GLN A 266 -3.68 31.43 -9.51
N HIS A 267 -3.18 30.35 -10.11
CA HIS A 267 -3.06 29.06 -9.42
C HIS A 267 -2.02 29.14 -8.30
N GLU A 268 -0.85 29.73 -8.59
CA GLU A 268 0.20 29.92 -7.57
C GLU A 268 -0.31 30.73 -6.37
N ARG A 269 -1.04 31.83 -6.62
CA ARG A 269 -1.64 32.66 -5.56
C ARG A 269 -2.67 31.90 -4.74
N ALA A 270 -3.52 31.10 -5.38
CA ALA A 270 -4.54 30.32 -4.70
C ALA A 270 -3.93 29.20 -3.86
N TRP A 271 -2.91 28.50 -4.37
CA TRP A 271 -2.18 27.50 -3.60
C TRP A 271 -1.39 28.10 -2.43
N ARG A 272 -0.77 29.27 -2.61
CA ARG A 272 -0.11 30.01 -1.52
C ARG A 272 -1.06 30.29 -0.36
N ARG A 273 -2.32 30.65 -0.64
CA ARG A 273 -3.33 30.84 0.42
C ARG A 273 -3.56 29.57 1.25
N VAL A 274 -3.49 28.39 0.62
CA VAL A 274 -3.66 27.10 1.31
C VAL A 274 -2.43 26.76 2.15
N THR A 275 -1.23 26.88 1.58
CA THR A 275 0.02 26.59 2.29
C THR A 275 0.23 27.56 3.46
N ASP A 276 0.01 28.86 3.27
CA ASP A 276 0.06 29.87 4.33
C ASP A 276 -0.91 29.55 5.47
N PHE A 277 -2.13 29.10 5.15
CA PHE A 277 -3.10 28.67 6.17
C PHE A 277 -2.59 27.46 6.95
N VAL A 278 -2.09 26.42 6.27
CA VAL A 278 -1.57 25.21 6.94
C VAL A 278 -0.41 25.56 7.85
N HIS A 279 0.56 26.32 7.37
CA HIS A 279 1.73 26.73 8.14
C HIS A 279 1.38 27.61 9.34
N ALA A 280 0.40 28.51 9.19
CA ALA A 280 -0.03 29.41 10.27
C ALA A 280 -0.94 28.72 11.30
N GLN A 281 -1.85 27.85 10.88
CA GLN A 281 -2.92 27.32 11.74
C GLN A 281 -2.64 25.90 12.25
N ALA A 282 -1.79 25.13 11.56
CA ALA A 282 -1.45 23.76 11.92
C ALA A 282 0.09 23.55 11.99
N PRO A 283 0.79 24.30 12.86
CA PRO A 283 2.25 24.20 12.96
C PRO A 283 2.71 22.75 13.21
N GLY A 284 3.75 22.34 12.50
CA GLY A 284 4.27 20.97 12.52
C GLY A 284 3.56 19.99 11.59
N THR A 285 2.54 20.41 10.85
CA THR A 285 2.03 19.68 9.68
C THR A 285 2.71 20.19 8.41
N ALA A 286 3.28 19.28 7.62
CA ALA A 286 3.78 19.61 6.30
C ALA A 286 2.66 19.55 5.25
N VAL A 287 2.78 20.35 4.19
CA VAL A 287 1.90 20.29 3.02
C VAL A 287 2.72 20.00 1.76
N GLY A 288 2.34 18.93 1.04
CA GLY A 288 3.02 18.51 -0.18
C GLY A 288 2.14 18.67 -1.41
N VAL A 289 2.77 18.90 -2.56
CA VAL A 289 2.11 18.95 -3.88
C VAL A 289 2.39 17.68 -4.66
N GLN A 290 1.39 17.08 -5.29
CA GLN A 290 1.60 16.04 -6.28
C GLN A 290 1.46 16.64 -7.69
N LEU A 291 2.55 16.69 -8.47
CA LEU A 291 2.52 17.18 -9.86
C LEU A 291 2.27 16.04 -10.83
N GLY A 292 1.33 16.24 -11.76
CA GLY A 292 0.98 15.22 -12.74
C GLY A 292 0.42 15.75 -14.06
N HIS A 293 0.24 14.82 -15.00
CA HIS A 293 -0.36 15.05 -16.30
C HIS A 293 -1.17 13.81 -16.69
N SER A 294 -2.46 13.95 -16.92
CA SER A 294 -3.41 12.85 -17.14
C SER A 294 -3.11 11.99 -18.37
N GLY A 295 -2.49 12.57 -19.39
CA GLY A 295 -2.12 11.87 -20.62
C GLY A 295 -3.37 11.34 -21.32
N ARG A 296 -3.37 10.05 -21.69
CA ARG A 296 -4.52 9.40 -22.35
C ARG A 296 -5.78 9.23 -21.50
N LYS A 297 -5.70 9.50 -20.19
CA LYS A 297 -6.83 9.44 -19.25
C LYS A 297 -7.45 10.82 -18.99
N GLY A 298 -7.00 11.85 -19.71
CA GLY A 298 -7.55 13.20 -19.63
C GLY A 298 -8.89 13.38 -20.32
N SER A 299 -9.45 14.58 -20.19
CA SER A 299 -10.68 15.00 -20.86
C SER A 299 -11.87 14.07 -20.57
N THR A 300 -12.04 13.70 -19.30
CA THR A 300 -13.13 12.85 -18.80
C THR A 300 -14.08 13.62 -17.89
N ARG A 301 -15.25 13.03 -17.66
CA ARG A 301 -16.26 13.53 -16.72
C ARG A 301 -15.76 13.41 -15.29
N ARG A 302 -16.40 14.13 -14.37
CA ARG A 302 -16.19 13.90 -12.93
C ARG A 302 -16.59 12.47 -12.58
N MET A 303 -15.93 11.88 -11.59
CA MET A 303 -16.10 10.46 -11.28
C MET A 303 -17.55 10.04 -11.02
N TRP A 304 -18.36 10.91 -10.39
CA TRP A 304 -19.78 10.65 -10.09
C TRP A 304 -20.72 10.92 -11.28
N GLU A 305 -20.24 11.55 -12.36
CA GLU A 305 -20.97 11.77 -13.63
C GLU A 305 -20.66 10.68 -14.68
N GLY A 306 -19.70 9.80 -14.36
CA GLY A 306 -19.25 8.69 -15.20
C GLY A 306 -17.74 8.54 -15.17
N ILE A 307 -17.23 7.69 -14.28
CA ILE A 307 -15.80 7.40 -14.16
C ILE A 307 -15.19 6.92 -15.48
N ASP A 308 -14.06 7.52 -15.86
CA ASP A 308 -13.32 7.34 -17.12
C ASP A 308 -14.13 7.59 -18.41
N GLN A 309 -15.34 8.13 -18.32
CA GLN A 309 -16.13 8.45 -19.51
C GLN A 309 -15.66 9.78 -20.10
N PRO A 310 -15.52 9.90 -21.43
CA PRO A 310 -15.17 11.17 -22.04
C PRO A 310 -16.23 12.24 -21.75
N LEU A 311 -15.81 13.50 -21.79
CA LEU A 311 -16.75 14.61 -21.73
C LEU A 311 -17.74 14.51 -22.91
N PRO A 312 -19.02 14.87 -22.72
CA PRO A 312 -19.98 14.93 -23.82
C PRO A 312 -19.57 15.98 -24.86
N ASP A 313 -19.11 17.14 -24.40
CA ASP A 313 -18.69 18.29 -25.23
C ASP A 313 -17.46 18.96 -24.60
N GLY A 314 -16.76 19.80 -25.38
CA GLY A 314 -15.62 20.58 -24.86
C GLY A 314 -14.36 19.76 -24.55
N ASN A 315 -14.20 18.61 -25.20
CA ASN A 315 -12.98 17.80 -25.08
C ASN A 315 -11.76 18.57 -25.61
N TRP A 316 -10.60 18.35 -24.97
CA TRP A 316 -9.31 18.84 -25.44
C TRP A 316 -8.44 17.70 -25.98
N PRO A 317 -7.44 18.02 -26.82
CA PRO A 317 -6.51 17.01 -27.34
C PRO A 317 -5.75 16.30 -26.21
N LEU A 318 -5.68 14.98 -26.29
CA LEU A 318 -4.91 14.14 -25.36
C LEU A 318 -3.55 13.80 -25.95
N VAL A 319 -2.56 13.59 -25.08
CA VAL A 319 -1.21 13.17 -25.46
C VAL A 319 -0.78 11.92 -24.69
N ALA A 320 0.08 11.11 -25.30
CA ALA A 320 0.56 9.85 -24.74
C ALA A 320 1.89 9.42 -25.39
N PRO A 321 2.60 8.41 -24.84
CA PRO A 321 3.72 7.77 -25.53
C PRO A 321 3.32 7.10 -26.85
N SER A 322 2.07 6.63 -26.97
CA SER A 322 1.54 5.93 -28.15
C SER A 322 0.06 6.24 -28.36
N ALA A 323 -0.42 6.15 -29.60
CA ALA A 323 -1.80 6.45 -30.00
C ALA A 323 -2.78 5.32 -29.60
N LEU A 324 -2.87 5.05 -28.30
CA LEU A 324 -3.71 4.02 -27.71
C LEU A 324 -4.71 4.66 -26.75
N PRO A 325 -6.04 4.61 -27.03
CA PRO A 325 -7.05 5.13 -26.10
C PRO A 325 -7.04 4.31 -24.80
N TYR A 326 -7.55 4.89 -23.72
CA TYR A 326 -7.70 4.16 -22.45
C TYR A 326 -8.72 3.02 -22.58
N ARG A 327 -9.95 3.30 -23.05
CA ARG A 327 -10.94 2.29 -23.46
C ARG A 327 -11.18 2.37 -24.98
N PRO A 328 -10.84 1.32 -25.75
CA PRO A 328 -11.08 1.28 -27.20
C PRO A 328 -12.55 1.52 -27.55
N GLY A 329 -12.80 2.38 -28.53
CA GLY A 329 -14.16 2.72 -28.99
C GLY A 329 -14.96 3.63 -28.04
N VAL A 330 -14.41 3.98 -26.87
CA VAL A 330 -15.07 4.85 -25.88
C VAL A 330 -14.30 6.14 -25.65
N ASN A 331 -13.00 6.05 -25.34
CA ASN A 331 -12.17 7.24 -25.10
C ASN A 331 -11.49 7.73 -26.39
N GLN A 332 -11.09 9.00 -26.39
CA GLN A 332 -10.34 9.62 -27.47
C GLN A 332 -9.00 8.90 -27.70
N ILE A 333 -8.58 8.77 -28.95
CA ILE A 333 -7.24 8.31 -29.30
C ILE A 333 -6.28 9.49 -29.05
N PRO A 334 -5.26 9.33 -28.18
CA PRO A 334 -4.31 10.40 -27.91
C PRO A 334 -3.34 10.60 -29.07
N HIS A 335 -2.82 11.82 -29.20
CA HIS A 335 -1.66 12.12 -30.03
C HIS A 335 -0.40 11.46 -29.43
N ALA A 336 0.37 10.78 -30.27
CA ALA A 336 1.64 10.18 -29.85
C ALA A 336 2.73 11.26 -29.86
N LEU A 337 3.28 11.57 -28.69
CA LEU A 337 4.26 12.65 -28.52
C LEU A 337 5.51 12.44 -29.38
N THR A 338 5.93 13.47 -30.08
CA THR A 338 7.24 13.56 -30.74
C THR A 338 8.33 13.93 -29.73
N THR A 339 9.60 13.70 -30.07
CA THR A 339 10.73 14.08 -29.21
C THR A 339 10.75 15.58 -28.87
N ALA A 340 10.33 16.44 -29.80
CA ALA A 340 10.24 17.88 -29.55
C ALA A 340 9.14 18.22 -28.52
N GLU A 341 7.98 17.55 -28.61
CA GLU A 341 6.87 17.76 -27.69
C GLU A 341 7.17 17.22 -26.28
N LEU A 342 8.02 16.19 -26.14
CA LEU A 342 8.53 15.75 -24.83
C LEU A 342 9.26 16.89 -24.10
N GLY A 343 10.03 17.71 -24.83
CA GLY A 343 10.68 18.90 -24.29
C GLY A 343 9.70 19.93 -23.73
N LEU A 344 8.55 20.13 -24.39
CA LEU A 344 7.49 21.02 -23.92
C LEU A 344 6.86 20.52 -22.62
N VAL A 345 6.49 19.23 -22.57
CA VAL A 345 5.92 18.62 -21.36
C VAL A 345 6.90 18.71 -20.19
N ARG A 346 8.18 18.40 -20.41
CA ARG A 346 9.22 18.54 -19.39
C ARG A 346 9.30 19.96 -18.83
N GLN A 347 9.25 20.98 -19.70
CA GLN A 347 9.24 22.38 -19.27
C GLN A 347 7.97 22.77 -18.50
N GLN A 348 6.81 22.17 -18.82
CA GLN A 348 5.58 22.38 -18.05
C GLN A 348 5.75 21.89 -16.61
N PHE A 349 6.27 20.67 -16.42
CA PHE A 349 6.60 20.15 -15.09
C PHE A 349 7.59 21.04 -14.34
N ALA A 350 8.70 21.45 -14.97
CA ALA A 350 9.71 22.32 -14.37
C ALA A 350 9.11 23.67 -13.91
N ARG A 351 8.31 24.34 -14.76
CA ARG A 351 7.65 25.60 -14.39
C ARG A 351 6.67 25.43 -13.23
N SER A 352 5.91 24.34 -13.20
CA SER A 352 5.00 24.03 -12.10
C SER A 352 5.76 23.74 -10.81
N ALA A 353 6.91 23.08 -10.87
CA ALA A 353 7.78 22.84 -9.70
C ALA A 353 8.31 24.16 -9.12
N ALA A 354 8.81 25.06 -9.96
CA ALA A 354 9.25 26.40 -9.54
C ALA A 354 8.09 27.20 -8.90
N ALA A 355 6.88 27.11 -9.48
CA ALA A 355 5.68 27.74 -8.91
C ALA A 355 5.28 27.12 -7.57
N ALA A 356 5.37 25.80 -7.42
CA ALA A 356 5.11 25.12 -6.16
C ALA A 356 6.08 25.56 -5.05
N ALA A 357 7.37 25.70 -5.40
CA ALA A 357 8.38 26.15 -4.46
C ALA A 357 8.07 27.55 -3.94
N ARG A 358 7.71 28.48 -4.84
CA ARG A 358 7.27 29.84 -4.50
C ARG A 358 5.98 29.84 -3.70
N ALA A 359 5.03 28.98 -4.03
CA ALA A 359 3.78 28.82 -3.29
C ALA A 359 3.98 28.27 -1.86
N GLY A 360 5.17 27.80 -1.51
CA GLY A 360 5.49 27.41 -0.14
C GLY A 360 5.19 25.95 0.20
N PHE A 361 5.10 25.06 -0.79
CA PHE A 361 5.00 23.63 -0.49
C PHE A 361 6.29 23.10 0.14
N ASP A 362 6.14 22.16 1.08
CA ASP A 362 7.25 21.56 1.86
C ASP A 362 7.85 20.34 1.15
N LEU A 363 7.06 19.66 0.33
CA LEU A 363 7.40 18.44 -0.39
C LEU A 363 6.77 18.46 -1.79
N LEU A 364 7.48 17.93 -2.78
CA LEU A 364 6.96 17.69 -4.12
C LEU A 364 6.95 16.20 -4.42
N GLU A 365 5.83 15.67 -4.88
CA GLU A 365 5.70 14.31 -5.38
C GLU A 365 5.49 14.32 -6.90
N LEU A 366 6.34 13.61 -7.64
CA LEU A 366 6.16 13.41 -9.07
C LEU A 366 5.23 12.22 -9.33
N HIS A 367 4.14 12.43 -10.06
CA HIS A 367 3.16 11.38 -10.32
C HIS A 367 3.54 10.51 -11.53
N CYS A 368 4.17 9.36 -11.25
CA CYS A 368 4.57 8.33 -12.21
C CYS A 368 3.72 7.04 -12.10
N ALA A 369 2.46 7.14 -11.69
CA ALA A 369 1.57 6.01 -11.41
C ALA A 369 0.19 6.15 -12.08
N HIS A 370 -0.68 5.18 -11.85
CA HIS A 370 -2.11 5.19 -12.20
C HIS A 370 -2.45 5.39 -13.69
N GLY A 371 -1.54 5.02 -14.60
CA GLY A 371 -1.79 5.09 -16.05
C GLY A 371 -1.85 6.50 -16.63
N TYR A 372 -1.50 7.52 -15.84
CA TYR A 372 -1.31 8.89 -16.32
C TYR A 372 -0.04 8.99 -17.17
N LEU A 373 0.32 10.18 -17.65
CA LEU A 373 1.32 10.33 -18.72
C LEU A 373 2.64 9.61 -18.42
N LEU A 374 3.28 9.88 -17.28
CA LEU A 374 4.58 9.29 -16.95
C LEU A 374 4.46 7.78 -16.66
N SER A 375 3.39 7.34 -16.00
CA SER A 375 3.07 5.91 -15.84
C SER A 375 2.87 5.22 -17.19
N GLY A 376 2.28 5.92 -18.16
CA GLY A 376 2.10 5.43 -19.51
C GLY A 376 3.43 5.19 -20.23
N PHE A 377 4.45 6.01 -19.98
CA PHE A 377 5.81 5.75 -20.48
C PHE A 377 6.43 4.52 -19.82
N LEU A 378 6.20 4.35 -18.51
CA LEU A 378 6.72 3.22 -17.75
C LEU A 378 6.06 1.89 -18.15
N SER A 379 4.77 1.84 -18.47
CA SER A 379 4.11 0.56 -18.76
C SER A 379 4.33 0.08 -20.20
N PRO A 380 4.80 -1.17 -20.41
CA PRO A 380 4.90 -1.79 -21.74
C PRO A 380 3.53 -2.02 -22.41
N LEU A 381 2.43 -1.99 -21.66
CA LEU A 381 1.09 -2.12 -22.25
C LEU A 381 0.71 -0.88 -23.07
N THR A 382 1.23 0.28 -22.68
CA THR A 382 0.82 1.58 -23.18
C THR A 382 1.91 2.33 -23.94
N ASN A 383 3.18 2.01 -23.68
CA ASN A 383 4.32 2.52 -24.44
C ASN A 383 4.75 1.52 -25.53
N ARG A 384 4.32 1.77 -26.76
CA ARG A 384 4.66 1.00 -27.96
C ARG A 384 5.68 1.72 -28.85
N ARG A 385 6.41 2.67 -28.29
CA ARG A 385 7.44 3.41 -29.05
C ARG A 385 8.59 2.50 -29.42
N THR A 386 9.18 2.77 -30.58
CA THR A 386 10.36 2.08 -31.11
C THR A 386 11.61 2.98 -31.13
N ASP A 387 11.49 4.20 -30.62
CA ASP A 387 12.61 5.12 -30.43
C ASP A 387 13.25 4.95 -29.05
N ALA A 388 14.14 5.88 -28.65
CA ALA A 388 14.87 5.83 -27.40
C ALA A 388 14.00 5.91 -26.12
N TYR A 389 12.70 6.15 -26.27
CA TYR A 389 11.74 6.34 -25.17
C TYR A 389 10.79 5.15 -24.98
N GLY A 390 11.03 4.00 -25.64
CA GLY A 390 10.21 2.79 -25.49
C GLY A 390 11.00 1.49 -25.64
N GLY A 391 10.27 0.37 -25.67
CA GLY A 391 10.86 -0.96 -25.73
C GLY A 391 11.42 -1.41 -24.37
N SER A 392 12.74 -1.34 -24.20
CA SER A 392 13.41 -1.81 -22.98
C SER A 392 12.99 -0.99 -21.75
N LEU A 393 13.20 -1.54 -20.55
CA LEU A 393 12.95 -0.81 -19.30
C LEU A 393 13.72 0.53 -19.26
N ALA A 394 14.98 0.54 -19.70
CA ALA A 394 15.78 1.76 -19.80
C ALA A 394 15.18 2.80 -20.78
N GLY A 395 14.63 2.36 -21.91
CA GLY A 395 13.93 3.25 -22.84
C GLY A 395 12.66 3.83 -22.23
N ARG A 396 11.86 2.98 -21.57
CA ARG A 396 10.62 3.38 -20.87
C ARG A 396 10.86 4.36 -19.71
N LEU A 397 11.96 4.18 -18.98
CA LEU A 397 12.38 5.05 -17.87
C LEU A 397 12.89 6.42 -18.32
N ARG A 398 13.43 6.52 -19.53
CA ARG A 398 14.15 7.72 -19.99
C ARG A 398 13.36 9.01 -19.82
N PHE A 399 12.12 9.08 -20.33
CA PHE A 399 11.34 10.31 -20.26
C PHE A 399 10.89 10.64 -18.82
N PRO A 400 10.35 9.70 -18.02
CA PRO A 400 10.07 9.94 -16.60
C PRO A 400 11.28 10.46 -15.80
N LEU A 401 12.49 9.94 -16.05
CA LEU A 401 13.72 10.40 -15.41
C LEU A 401 14.14 11.80 -15.90
N GLU A 402 14.07 12.08 -17.20
CA GLU A 402 14.31 13.44 -17.72
C GLU A 402 13.36 14.49 -17.13
N VAL A 403 12.10 14.11 -16.85
CA VAL A 403 11.13 14.97 -16.16
C VAL A 403 11.49 15.13 -14.69
N PHE A 404 11.87 14.04 -14.01
CA PHE A 404 12.33 14.08 -12.63
C PHE A 404 13.53 15.01 -12.46
N ASP A 405 14.55 14.90 -13.32
CA ASP A 405 15.75 15.74 -13.26
C ASP A 405 15.41 17.22 -13.46
N ALA A 406 14.57 17.55 -14.45
CA ALA A 406 14.15 18.92 -14.70
C ALA A 406 13.31 19.52 -13.55
N VAL A 407 12.49 18.71 -12.87
CA VAL A 407 11.77 19.14 -11.67
C VAL A 407 12.74 19.31 -10.50
N ARG A 408 13.72 18.42 -10.37
CA ARG A 408 14.72 18.45 -9.30
C ARG A 408 15.61 19.69 -9.38
N GLU A 409 15.94 20.16 -10.58
CA GLU A 409 16.68 21.40 -10.86
C GLU A 409 15.94 22.66 -10.35
N GLU A 410 14.61 22.70 -10.46
CA GLU A 410 13.79 23.84 -10.06
C GLU A 410 13.34 23.78 -8.58
N TRP A 411 13.27 22.57 -8.01
CA TRP A 411 12.84 22.36 -6.63
C TRP A 411 14.00 22.65 -5.63
N PRO A 412 13.77 23.35 -4.50
CA PRO A 412 14.82 23.63 -3.52
C PRO A 412 15.53 22.37 -3.00
N ALA A 413 16.86 22.36 -3.01
CA ALA A 413 17.67 21.17 -2.72
C ALA A 413 17.52 20.64 -1.28
N ASP A 414 17.12 21.48 -0.33
CA ASP A 414 16.84 21.12 1.05
C ASP A 414 15.45 20.50 1.27
N ARG A 415 14.54 20.67 0.30
CA ARG A 415 13.17 20.13 0.35
C ARG A 415 13.07 18.75 -0.30
N PRO A 416 12.34 17.81 0.32
CA PRO A 416 12.16 16.47 -0.24
C PRO A 416 11.44 16.47 -1.58
N MET A 417 11.82 15.51 -2.42
CA MET A 417 11.12 15.16 -3.64
C MET A 417 10.88 13.65 -3.68
N THR A 418 9.61 13.25 -3.76
CA THR A 418 9.19 11.84 -3.81
C THR A 418 8.66 11.48 -5.18
N VAL A 419 8.55 10.18 -5.46
CA VAL A 419 7.96 9.69 -6.72
C VAL A 419 6.89 8.67 -6.40
N ARG A 420 5.70 8.85 -6.97
CA ARG A 420 4.64 7.86 -6.89
C ARG A 420 4.68 6.92 -8.09
N ILE A 421 4.81 5.61 -7.85
CA ILE A 421 4.90 4.59 -8.90
C ILE A 421 3.80 3.53 -8.77
N SER A 422 3.44 2.89 -9.90
CA SER A 422 2.61 1.68 -9.89
C SER A 422 3.53 0.45 -9.91
N ALA A 423 3.48 -0.37 -8.86
CA ALA A 423 4.34 -1.54 -8.73
C ALA A 423 3.91 -2.76 -9.57
N THR A 424 2.68 -2.74 -10.07
CA THR A 424 2.17 -3.74 -11.02
C THR A 424 1.02 -3.12 -11.80
N ASP A 425 0.87 -3.54 -13.06
CA ASP A 425 -0.26 -3.13 -13.91
C ASP A 425 -1.48 -4.04 -13.73
N TRP A 426 -1.37 -5.13 -12.96
CA TRP A 426 -2.44 -6.14 -12.79
C TRP A 426 -3.00 -6.70 -14.11
N ALA A 427 -2.17 -6.75 -15.14
CA ALA A 427 -2.49 -7.27 -16.47
C ALA A 427 -1.27 -7.95 -17.10
N ASP A 428 -1.53 -8.98 -17.91
CA ASP A 428 -0.49 -9.79 -18.54
C ASP A 428 0.39 -8.95 -19.48
N GLY A 429 1.71 -9.13 -19.37
CA GLY A 429 2.68 -8.35 -20.16
C GLY A 429 2.84 -6.90 -19.71
N GLY A 430 2.26 -6.51 -18.58
CA GLY A 430 2.47 -5.21 -17.94
C GLY A 430 3.68 -5.15 -17.02
N THR A 431 3.82 -4.02 -16.32
CA THR A 431 4.82 -3.81 -15.27
C THR A 431 4.69 -4.89 -14.21
N THR A 432 5.81 -5.54 -13.88
CA THR A 432 5.89 -6.55 -12.83
C THR A 432 6.45 -5.97 -11.52
N PRO A 433 6.30 -6.67 -10.39
CA PRO A 433 6.93 -6.26 -9.13
C PRO A 433 8.47 -6.17 -9.22
N ASP A 434 9.11 -6.96 -10.08
CA ASP A 434 10.56 -6.91 -10.31
C ASP A 434 10.93 -5.64 -11.09
N ASP A 435 10.16 -5.30 -12.14
CA ASP A 435 10.30 -4.02 -12.83
C ASP A 435 10.14 -2.85 -11.86
N ALA A 436 9.20 -2.94 -10.92
CA ALA A 436 8.96 -1.89 -9.93
C ALA A 436 10.17 -1.63 -9.02
N VAL A 437 10.89 -2.69 -8.62
CA VAL A 437 12.15 -2.55 -7.87
C VAL A 437 13.20 -1.82 -8.73
N ALA A 438 13.35 -2.21 -10.00
CA ALA A 438 14.28 -1.56 -10.91
C ALA A 438 13.91 -0.09 -11.22
N ILE A 439 12.61 0.21 -11.36
CA ILE A 439 12.09 1.57 -11.52
C ILE A 439 12.37 2.41 -10.26
N ALA A 440 12.10 1.86 -9.08
CA ALA A 440 12.36 2.53 -7.81
C ALA A 440 13.86 2.82 -7.61
N ALA A 441 14.72 1.85 -7.95
CA ALA A 441 16.18 2.02 -7.91
C ALA A 441 16.63 3.17 -8.82
N ALA A 442 16.13 3.23 -10.05
CA ALA A 442 16.47 4.30 -10.98
C ALA A 442 16.08 5.70 -10.46
N PHE A 443 14.87 5.85 -9.89
CA PHE A 443 14.48 7.14 -9.29
C PHE A 443 15.29 7.47 -8.04
N ALA A 444 15.63 6.48 -7.21
CA ALA A 444 16.48 6.69 -6.04
C ALA A 444 17.90 7.14 -6.44
N GLU A 445 18.49 6.54 -7.48
CA GLU A 445 19.79 6.94 -8.05
C GLU A 445 19.78 8.38 -8.58
N HIS A 446 18.67 8.83 -9.16
CA HIS A 446 18.47 10.22 -9.58
C HIS A 446 18.18 11.19 -8.41
N GLY A 447 18.01 10.69 -7.19
CA GLY A 447 17.88 11.50 -5.98
C GLY A 447 16.46 11.64 -5.43
N ALA A 448 15.54 10.73 -5.75
CA ALA A 448 14.26 10.64 -5.06
C ALA A 448 14.45 10.31 -3.58
N ASP A 449 13.81 11.08 -2.71
CA ASP A 449 13.98 10.97 -1.26
C ASP A 449 13.09 9.88 -0.64
N ALA A 450 11.99 9.52 -1.32
CA ALA A 450 11.14 8.39 -0.99
C ALA A 450 10.30 7.95 -2.20
N LEU A 451 9.81 6.71 -2.18
CA LEU A 451 8.91 6.16 -3.19
C LEU A 451 7.52 5.91 -2.60
N ASP A 452 6.48 6.54 -3.15
CA ASP A 452 5.07 6.20 -2.85
C ASP A 452 4.64 5.04 -3.77
N VAL A 453 4.34 3.90 -3.16
CA VAL A 453 4.20 2.64 -3.90
C VAL A 453 2.73 2.25 -3.99
N SER A 454 2.11 2.54 -5.14
CA SER A 454 0.75 2.12 -5.47
C SER A 454 0.73 1.03 -6.55
N THR A 455 -0.41 0.81 -7.20
CA THR A 455 -0.56 -0.21 -8.26
C THR A 455 -1.65 0.18 -9.27
N GLY A 456 -1.54 -0.34 -10.48
CA GLY A 456 -2.64 -0.43 -11.44
C GLY A 456 -3.09 0.91 -12.01
N GLN A 457 -4.34 0.91 -12.45
CA GLN A 457 -5.08 1.91 -13.22
C GLN A 457 -4.47 2.25 -14.59
N VAL A 458 -3.62 1.37 -15.11
CA VAL A 458 -2.92 1.55 -16.39
C VAL A 458 -3.80 1.17 -17.57
N VAL A 459 -4.52 0.05 -17.45
CA VAL A 459 -5.45 -0.48 -18.45
C VAL A 459 -6.82 -0.77 -17.78
N PRO A 460 -7.94 -0.65 -18.50
CA PRO A 460 -9.27 -0.79 -17.92
C PRO A 460 -9.67 -2.23 -17.57
N ASP A 461 -8.98 -3.23 -18.13
CA ASP A 461 -9.23 -4.66 -17.97
C ASP A 461 -8.33 -5.33 -16.92
N GLU A 462 -7.60 -4.52 -16.15
CA GLU A 462 -6.78 -4.97 -15.03
C GLU A 462 -7.58 -5.75 -13.97
N ARG A 463 -6.91 -6.66 -13.25
CA ARG A 463 -7.55 -7.51 -12.23
C ARG A 463 -6.82 -7.44 -10.88
N PRO A 464 -6.99 -6.36 -10.10
CA PRO A 464 -6.36 -6.24 -8.79
C PRO A 464 -6.91 -7.24 -7.77
N ASP A 465 -6.03 -7.88 -6.99
CA ASP A 465 -6.42 -8.72 -5.84
C ASP A 465 -6.61 -7.82 -4.60
N PHE A 466 -7.79 -7.20 -4.51
CA PHE A 466 -8.11 -6.29 -3.42
C PHE A 466 -8.18 -7.00 -2.05
N GLY A 467 -7.68 -6.32 -1.03
CA GLY A 467 -7.72 -6.76 0.36
C GLY A 467 -7.19 -5.68 1.30
N ARG A 468 -7.14 -5.99 2.61
CA ARG A 468 -6.52 -5.12 3.61
C ARG A 468 -5.03 -4.93 3.27
N SER A 469 -4.57 -3.69 3.17
CA SER A 469 -3.15 -3.36 2.96
C SER A 469 -2.55 -4.13 1.76
N TYR A 470 -3.29 -4.20 0.65
CA TYR A 470 -2.97 -5.07 -0.49
C TYR A 470 -1.79 -4.59 -1.34
N GLN A 471 -1.48 -3.30 -1.30
CA GLN A 471 -0.32 -2.73 -2.01
C GLN A 471 0.95 -2.73 -1.16
N THR A 472 0.82 -2.83 0.17
CA THR A 472 1.94 -2.80 1.10
C THR A 472 3.06 -3.82 0.80
N PRO A 473 2.78 -5.06 0.35
CA PRO A 473 3.86 -6.00 -0.01
C PRO A 473 4.82 -5.45 -1.07
N TYR A 474 4.37 -4.58 -1.97
CA TYR A 474 5.24 -3.95 -2.97
C TYR A 474 6.16 -2.89 -2.36
N ALA A 475 5.62 -2.08 -1.44
CA ALA A 475 6.42 -1.11 -0.68
C ALA A 475 7.48 -1.82 0.18
N ASP A 476 7.06 -2.88 0.87
CA ASP A 476 7.91 -3.74 1.70
C ASP A 476 9.08 -4.32 0.90
N ARG A 477 8.78 -4.86 -0.29
CA ARG A 477 9.80 -5.41 -1.19
C ARG A 477 10.79 -4.36 -1.68
N ILE A 478 10.32 -3.18 -2.09
CA ILE A 478 11.20 -2.08 -2.55
C ILE A 478 12.11 -1.63 -1.39
N ARG A 479 11.53 -1.40 -0.21
CA ARG A 479 12.26 -0.95 0.96
C ARG A 479 13.36 -1.91 1.38
N ASN A 480 13.02 -3.20 1.53
CA ASN A 480 13.97 -4.17 2.05
C ASN A 480 14.96 -4.68 0.98
N THR A 481 14.65 -4.54 -0.32
CA THR A 481 15.63 -4.81 -1.39
C THR A 481 16.62 -3.66 -1.58
N LEU A 482 16.16 -2.40 -1.51
CA LEU A 482 16.97 -1.23 -1.89
C LEU A 482 17.49 -0.40 -0.71
N GLY A 483 16.91 -0.55 0.49
CA GLY A 483 17.26 0.27 1.65
C GLY A 483 16.82 1.73 1.53
N VAL A 484 15.86 2.03 0.66
CA VAL A 484 15.34 3.40 0.42
C VAL A 484 14.05 3.66 1.19
N PRO A 485 13.76 4.91 1.59
CA PRO A 485 12.49 5.26 2.20
C PRO A 485 11.30 4.97 1.28
N VAL A 486 10.24 4.39 1.83
CA VAL A 486 8.99 4.16 1.08
C VAL A 486 7.75 4.63 1.84
N ILE A 487 6.75 5.06 1.07
CA ILE A 487 5.41 5.38 1.53
C ILE A 487 4.47 4.27 1.08
N ALA A 488 3.84 3.57 2.03
CA ALA A 488 2.86 2.53 1.73
C ALA A 488 1.45 3.11 1.63
N VAL A 489 0.72 2.66 0.61
CA VAL A 489 -0.71 2.90 0.39
C VAL A 489 -1.48 1.57 0.28
N GLY A 490 -2.74 1.62 -0.15
CA GLY A 490 -3.49 0.43 -0.57
C GLY A 490 -4.39 -0.16 0.52
N ALA A 491 -5.43 0.58 0.91
CA ALA A 491 -6.43 0.15 1.90
C ALA A 491 -5.85 -0.07 3.32
N ILE A 492 -4.94 0.81 3.73
CA ILE A 492 -4.57 1.03 5.14
C ILE A 492 -5.74 1.79 5.79
N SER A 493 -6.31 1.24 6.86
CA SER A 493 -7.59 1.75 7.40
C SER A 493 -7.61 1.99 8.90
N SER A 494 -6.66 1.44 9.65
CA SER A 494 -6.62 1.51 11.13
C SER A 494 -5.28 2.04 11.62
N TRP A 495 -5.25 2.65 12.81
CA TRP A 495 -3.99 3.04 13.45
C TRP A 495 -3.11 1.82 13.75
N ASP A 496 -3.74 0.67 13.96
CA ASP A 496 -3.06 -0.60 14.18
C ASP A 496 -2.41 -1.14 12.90
N ASP A 497 -2.99 -0.90 11.71
CA ASP A 497 -2.27 -1.09 10.44
C ASP A 497 -0.99 -0.27 10.45
N VAL A 498 -1.07 1.03 10.73
CA VAL A 498 0.07 1.94 10.67
C VAL A 498 1.17 1.49 11.63
N ASN A 499 0.84 1.23 12.90
CA ASN A 499 1.81 0.76 13.88
C ASN A 499 2.45 -0.57 13.47
N SER A 500 1.65 -1.52 12.96
CA SER A 500 2.15 -2.81 12.51
C SER A 500 3.15 -2.67 11.35
N LEU A 501 2.82 -1.85 10.36
CA LEU A 501 3.64 -1.66 9.16
C LEU A 501 4.97 -0.96 9.47
N ILE A 502 4.92 0.10 10.28
CA ILE A 502 6.12 0.84 10.72
C ILE A 502 7.02 -0.07 11.56
N LEU A 503 6.47 -0.74 12.58
CA LEU A 503 7.28 -1.52 13.52
C LEU A 503 7.87 -2.78 12.86
N ALA A 504 7.15 -3.39 11.91
CA ALA A 504 7.65 -4.50 11.09
C ALA A 504 8.71 -4.09 10.06
N GLY A 505 9.01 -2.80 9.89
CA GLY A 505 9.98 -2.35 8.89
C GLY A 505 9.51 -2.54 7.44
N ARG A 506 8.19 -2.51 7.21
CA ARG A 506 7.61 -2.66 5.86
C ARG A 506 7.49 -1.33 5.12
N THR A 507 7.51 -0.23 5.85
CA THR A 507 7.39 1.13 5.30
C THR A 507 7.89 2.15 6.30
N ASP A 508 8.19 3.36 5.83
CA ASP A 508 8.64 4.47 6.67
C ASP A 508 7.52 5.50 6.90
N LEU A 509 6.53 5.57 5.99
CA LEU A 509 5.35 6.42 6.07
C LEU A 509 4.11 5.66 5.57
N CYS A 510 2.96 5.89 6.18
CA CYS A 510 1.70 5.30 5.73
C CYS A 510 0.78 6.40 5.19
N ALA A 511 0.36 6.26 3.93
CA ALA A 511 -0.57 7.16 3.29
C ALA A 511 -2.01 6.59 3.30
N LEU A 512 -2.92 7.36 3.89
CA LEU A 512 -4.33 6.99 4.05
C LEU A 512 -5.21 7.99 3.30
N ALA A 513 -6.06 7.48 2.40
CA ALA A 513 -7.00 8.25 1.60
C ALA A 513 -8.39 8.31 2.25
N ARG A 514 -9.26 7.34 1.93
CA ARG A 514 -10.66 7.25 2.39
C ARG A 514 -10.86 7.41 3.91
N PRO A 515 -10.00 6.91 4.81
CA PRO A 515 -10.13 7.20 6.24
C PRO A 515 -10.17 8.71 6.55
N HIS A 516 -9.35 9.52 5.87
CA HIS A 516 -9.35 10.99 6.03
C HIS A 516 -10.49 11.70 5.28
N LEU A 517 -11.18 11.03 4.34
CA LEU A 517 -12.44 11.52 3.78
C LEU A 517 -13.59 11.31 4.75
N TYR A 518 -13.63 10.14 5.40
CA TYR A 518 -14.61 9.81 6.42
C TYR A 518 -14.43 10.66 7.69
N ASP A 519 -13.20 10.86 8.11
CA ASP A 519 -12.85 11.59 9.32
C ASP A 519 -11.60 12.48 9.10
N PRO A 520 -11.75 13.81 8.96
CA PRO A 520 -10.61 14.70 8.76
C PRO A 520 -9.66 14.73 9.97
N HIS A 521 -10.11 14.34 11.16
CA HIS A 521 -9.33 14.31 12.40
C HIS A 521 -8.86 12.90 12.77
N TRP A 522 -8.90 11.96 11.82
CA TRP A 522 -8.56 10.55 12.03
C TRP A 522 -7.26 10.33 12.80
N THR A 523 -6.21 11.13 12.54
CA THR A 523 -4.92 10.98 13.22
C THR A 523 -4.99 11.41 14.69
N LEU A 524 -5.74 12.46 15.01
CA LEU A 524 -5.99 12.88 16.40
C LEU A 524 -6.89 11.88 17.14
N HIS A 525 -7.92 11.34 16.48
CA HIS A 525 -8.76 10.29 17.08
C HIS A 525 -7.97 9.00 17.32
N ALA A 526 -7.10 8.60 16.39
CA ALA A 526 -6.16 7.50 16.59
C ALA A 526 -5.23 7.73 17.78
N ALA A 527 -4.78 8.97 18.03
CA ALA A 527 -4.01 9.31 19.22
C ALA A 527 -4.85 9.13 20.50
N ALA A 528 -6.09 9.64 20.52
CA ALA A 528 -6.99 9.53 21.66
C ALA A 528 -7.36 8.07 21.98
N GLU A 529 -7.62 7.25 20.96
CA GLU A 529 -7.90 5.81 21.11
C GLU A 529 -6.73 5.04 21.71
N GLN A 530 -5.50 5.47 21.41
CA GLN A 530 -4.27 4.90 21.96
C GLN A 530 -3.83 5.57 23.28
N GLY A 531 -4.60 6.52 23.80
CA GLY A 531 -4.25 7.30 25.00
C GLY A 531 -3.01 8.19 24.84
N TYR A 532 -2.62 8.51 23.60
CA TYR A 532 -1.42 9.29 23.31
C TYR A 532 -1.73 10.80 23.28
N SER A 533 -0.91 11.58 23.97
CA SER A 533 -1.00 13.06 24.06
C SER A 533 0.35 13.75 23.82
N GLY A 534 1.31 13.02 23.24
CA GLY A 534 2.66 13.53 22.98
C GLY A 534 2.78 14.42 21.75
N PRO A 535 4.01 14.91 21.45
CA PRO A 535 4.26 15.92 20.42
C PRO A 535 4.01 15.44 18.98
N GLY A 536 3.83 14.14 18.77
CA GLY A 536 3.50 13.57 17.46
C GLY A 536 2.04 13.80 17.03
N ALA A 537 1.14 14.21 17.94
CA ALA A 537 -0.27 14.46 17.64
C ALA A 537 -0.84 15.58 18.53
N PRO A 538 -0.29 16.81 18.47
CA PRO A 538 -0.78 17.90 19.30
C PRO A 538 -2.17 18.33 18.83
N TRP A 539 -3.11 18.40 19.76
CA TRP A 539 -4.44 18.96 19.49
C TRP A 539 -4.34 20.49 19.37
N PRO A 540 -4.92 21.13 18.34
CA PRO A 540 -5.08 22.57 18.30
C PRO A 540 -5.73 23.09 19.59
N LEU A 541 -5.26 24.22 20.12
CA LEU A 541 -5.78 24.78 21.39
C LEU A 541 -7.32 24.88 21.41
N PRO A 542 -7.99 25.37 20.35
CA PRO A 542 -9.46 25.43 20.33
C PRO A 542 -10.15 24.06 20.35
N TYR A 543 -9.45 22.97 20.01
CA TYR A 543 -9.99 21.61 19.95
C TYR A 543 -9.68 20.77 21.19
N GLN A 544 -8.91 21.29 22.16
CA GLN A 544 -8.46 20.54 23.34
C GLN A 544 -9.61 19.90 24.14
N ALA A 545 -10.78 20.53 24.21
CA ALA A 545 -11.95 19.97 24.88
C ALA A 545 -12.45 18.66 24.23
N GLY A 546 -12.13 18.44 22.95
CA GLY A 546 -12.42 17.23 22.19
C GLY A 546 -11.32 16.16 22.21
N SER A 547 -10.24 16.36 22.99
CA SER A 547 -9.04 15.49 22.97
C SER A 547 -9.24 14.08 23.54
N ARG A 548 -10.46 13.71 23.91
CA ARG A 548 -10.83 12.41 24.47
C ARG A 548 -12.06 11.91 23.74
N THR A 549 -12.17 10.59 23.61
CA THR A 549 -13.36 9.94 23.06
C THR A 549 -14.60 10.42 23.82
N PRO A 550 -15.60 10.99 23.13
CA PRO A 550 -16.83 11.41 23.78
C PRO A 550 -17.48 10.24 24.51
N PRO A 551 -18.07 10.46 25.71
CA PRO A 551 -18.82 9.41 26.37
C PRO A 551 -20.02 9.03 25.51
N THR A 552 -19.97 7.87 24.86
CA THR A 552 -21.13 7.26 24.22
C THR A 552 -21.94 6.50 25.29
N GLY A 553 -23.19 6.15 24.99
CA GLY A 553 -24.02 5.38 25.91
C GLY A 553 -23.26 4.16 26.44
N ARG A 554 -23.42 3.84 27.74
CA ARG A 554 -22.69 2.74 28.40
C ARG A 554 -22.71 1.50 27.50
N THR A 555 -21.54 1.09 27.02
CA THR A 555 -21.38 -0.28 26.55
C THR A 555 -21.49 -1.14 27.79
N ASP A 556 -22.66 -1.72 28.04
CA ASP A 556 -22.99 -2.58 29.18
C ASP A 556 -22.19 -3.91 29.21
N ALA A 557 -21.04 -3.96 28.54
CA ALA A 557 -20.09 -5.04 28.72
C ALA A 557 -19.65 -5.05 30.20
N PRO A 558 -19.98 -6.09 30.97
CA PRO A 558 -19.52 -6.18 32.35
C PRO A 558 -17.99 -6.14 32.35
N LYS A 559 -17.40 -5.24 33.16
CA LYS A 559 -15.96 -5.22 33.40
C LYS A 559 -15.49 -6.65 33.70
N PRO A 560 -14.40 -7.15 33.09
CA PRO A 560 -13.89 -8.48 33.38
C PRO A 560 -13.62 -8.59 34.89
N ARG A 561 -14.43 -9.39 35.59
CA ARG A 561 -14.30 -9.62 37.04
C ARG A 561 -13.38 -10.79 37.36
N LEU A 562 -12.91 -11.51 36.34
CA LEU A 562 -12.10 -12.71 36.47
C LEU A 562 -10.95 -12.64 35.46
N THR A 563 -9.73 -12.49 35.97
CA THR A 563 -8.49 -12.87 35.28
C THR A 563 -8.31 -14.37 35.44
N LEU A 564 -8.22 -15.10 34.33
CA LEU A 564 -7.68 -16.45 34.35
C LEU A 564 -6.17 -16.29 34.50
N HIS A 565 -5.65 -16.68 35.65
CA HIS A 565 -4.22 -16.73 35.95
C HIS A 565 -3.53 -17.89 35.24
#